data_AF-A0A946ACW0-F1
#
_entry.id   AF-A0A946ACW0-F1
#
_cell.length_a   1.000
_cell.length_b   1.000
_cell.length_c   1.000
_cell.angle_alpha   90.00
_cell.angle_beta   90.00
_cell.angle_gamma   90.00
#
_symmetry.space_group_name_H-M   'P 1'
#
loop_
_entity.id
_entity.type
_entity.pdbx_description
1 polymer ?
#
loop_
_entity_poly.entity_id
_entity_poly.type
_entity_poly.pdbx_seq_one_letter_code
_entity_poly.pdbx_strand_id
1 'polypeptide(L)'
;NVITAISTLPVLSALLPDGPATRYSTPAPFGLPGGYPLHIEAGRIAFDLPPRVSEADAVAFNRAMGKIDGIEAIDADGTTHFTAAACAHAARVDPRLAEPINPNDLEERTRLLLEVVQSAS
;
A
#
# COMPACT_ATOMS: atom_id res chain seq x y z
N ASN A 1 -3.11 15.11 -6.38
CA ASN A 1 -2.35 15.05 -5.12
C ASN A 1 -0.86 15.22 -5.42
N VAL A 2 -0.37 16.46 -5.50
CA VAL A 2 1.00 16.78 -5.98
C VAL A 2 2.07 16.36 -4.96
N ILE A 3 1.75 16.42 -3.67
CA ILE A 3 2.69 16.08 -2.58
C ILE A 3 3.02 14.58 -2.60
N THR A 4 2.04 13.69 -2.83
CA THR A 4 2.28 12.24 -2.97
C THR A 4 3.03 11.89 -4.24
N ALA A 5 2.87 12.65 -5.32
CA ALA A 5 3.67 12.42 -6.53
C ALA A 5 5.15 12.79 -6.30
N ILE A 6 5.42 13.89 -5.61
CA ILE A 6 6.78 14.38 -5.34
C ILE A 6 7.58 13.39 -4.48
N SER A 7 6.95 12.60 -3.59
CA SER A 7 7.67 11.61 -2.76
C SER A 7 8.31 10.48 -3.57
N THR A 8 7.92 10.29 -4.84
CA THR A 8 8.59 9.32 -5.74
C THR A 8 9.82 9.89 -6.43
N LEU A 9 10.01 11.22 -6.48
CA LEU A 9 11.13 11.84 -7.18
C LEU A 9 12.51 11.40 -6.66
N PRO A 10 12.76 11.25 -5.34
CA PRO A 10 14.05 10.75 -4.86
C PRO A 10 14.35 9.33 -5.38
N VAL A 11 13.35 8.46 -5.42
CA VAL A 11 13.46 7.09 -5.92
C VAL A 11 13.77 7.08 -7.41
N LEU A 12 13.00 7.83 -8.20
CA LEU A 12 13.19 7.92 -9.65
C LEU A 12 14.57 8.52 -9.99
N SER A 13 14.99 9.56 -9.26
CA SER A 13 16.28 10.21 -9.49
C SER A 13 17.45 9.28 -9.17
N ALA A 14 17.36 8.50 -8.09
CA ALA A 14 18.38 7.53 -7.70
C ALA A 14 18.52 6.34 -8.67
N LEU A 15 17.47 6.05 -9.44
CA LEU A 15 17.47 4.96 -10.43
C LEU A 15 18.08 5.35 -11.79
N LEU A 16 18.34 6.63 -12.02
CA LEU A 16 19.00 7.09 -13.25
C LEU A 16 20.48 6.63 -13.28
N PRO A 17 21.11 6.48 -14.45
CA PRO A 17 22.50 6.00 -14.58
C PRO A 17 23.52 6.78 -13.74
N ASP A 18 23.32 8.08 -13.56
CA ASP A 18 24.16 8.98 -12.74
C ASP A 18 23.40 9.49 -11.50
N GLY A 19 22.38 8.75 -11.07
CA GLY A 19 21.54 9.08 -9.93
C GLY A 19 22.30 9.05 -8.60
N PRO A 20 21.92 9.87 -7.61
CA PRO A 20 22.58 9.86 -6.31
C PRO A 20 22.26 8.57 -5.53
N ALA A 21 23.24 8.05 -4.79
CA ALA A 21 23.00 7.03 -3.78
C ALA A 21 22.00 7.56 -2.75
N THR A 22 20.87 6.85 -2.59
CA THR A 22 19.72 7.36 -1.84
C THR A 22 19.22 6.31 -0.87
N ARG A 23 19.02 6.72 0.39
CA ARG A 23 18.25 5.98 1.38
C ARG A 23 16.84 6.56 1.46
N TYR A 24 15.83 5.73 1.25
CA TYR A 24 14.45 6.20 1.24
C TYR A 24 13.48 5.09 1.67
N SER A 25 12.41 5.48 2.36
CA SER A 25 11.32 4.54 2.64
C SER A 25 10.32 4.57 1.48
N THR A 26 10.08 3.42 0.87
CA THR A 26 9.14 3.31 -0.26
C THR A 26 7.95 2.44 0.10
N PRO A 27 6.73 2.79 -0.34
CA PRO A 27 5.60 1.89 -0.24
C PRO A 27 5.73 0.74 -1.25
N ALA A 28 5.39 -0.45 -0.78
CA ALA A 28 5.24 -1.69 -1.53
C ALA A 28 6.33 -2.03 -2.59
N PRO A 29 7.63 -1.92 -2.26
CA PRO A 29 8.68 -2.32 -3.19
C PRO A 29 8.58 -3.81 -3.49
N PHE A 30 8.87 -4.19 -4.74
CA PHE A 30 8.82 -5.57 -5.22
C PHE A 30 7.45 -6.25 -5.05
N GLY A 31 6.37 -5.49 -4.85
CA GLY A 31 5.03 -6.03 -4.60
C GLY A 31 4.81 -6.51 -3.16
N LEU A 32 5.73 -6.21 -2.23
CA LEU A 32 5.55 -6.55 -0.82
C LEU A 32 4.53 -5.62 -0.13
N PRO A 33 3.80 -6.07 0.91
CA PRO A 33 2.89 -5.21 1.65
C PRO A 33 3.65 -4.22 2.55
N GLY A 34 3.12 -3.01 2.71
CA GLY A 34 3.62 -1.99 3.63
C GLY A 34 4.80 -1.18 3.08
N GLY A 35 5.56 -0.53 3.97
CA GLY A 35 6.71 0.31 3.61
C GLY A 35 8.03 -0.32 4.03
N TYR A 36 9.10 -0.06 3.27
CA TYR A 36 10.44 -0.58 3.57
C TYR A 36 11.51 0.49 3.36
N PRO A 37 12.51 0.57 4.27
CA PRO A 37 13.71 1.34 4.00
C PRO A 37 14.52 0.65 2.90
N LEU A 38 14.90 1.43 1.89
CA LEU A 38 15.71 0.98 0.77
C LEU A 38 16.99 1.79 0.68
N HIS A 39 18.02 1.15 0.14
CA HIS A 39 19.20 1.78 -0.41
C HIS A 39 19.18 1.61 -1.93
N ILE A 40 19.25 2.72 -2.65
CA ILE A 40 19.25 2.77 -4.12
C ILE A 40 20.57 3.37 -4.57
N GLU A 41 21.34 2.61 -5.35
CA GLU A 41 22.66 3.05 -5.84
C GLU A 41 22.97 2.36 -7.17
N ALA A 42 23.48 3.12 -8.15
CA ALA A 42 23.87 2.63 -9.48
C ALA A 42 22.77 1.80 -10.17
N GLY A 43 21.51 2.27 -10.10
CA GLY A 43 20.35 1.60 -10.68
C GLY A 43 19.93 0.29 -9.97
N ARG A 44 20.53 -0.02 -8.82
CA ARG A 44 20.19 -1.20 -8.00
C ARG A 44 19.41 -0.78 -6.78
N ILE A 45 18.45 -1.63 -6.38
CA ILE A 45 17.64 -1.46 -5.19
C ILE A 45 17.96 -2.61 -4.22
N ALA A 46 18.28 -2.28 -2.98
CA ALA A 46 18.43 -3.24 -1.89
C ALA A 46 17.65 -2.75 -0.67
N PHE A 47 17.22 -3.67 0.20
CA PHE A 47 16.67 -3.27 1.49
C PHE A 47 17.77 -2.70 2.39
N ASP A 48 17.43 -1.67 3.15
CA ASP A 48 18.24 -1.09 4.22
C ASP A 48 17.57 -1.39 5.58
N LEU A 49 17.29 -2.68 5.83
CA LEU A 49 16.60 -3.12 7.04
C LEU A 49 17.48 -2.93 8.28
N PRO A 50 16.87 -2.71 9.47
CA PRO A 50 17.63 -2.68 10.72
C PRO A 50 18.47 -3.95 10.91
N PRO A 51 19.63 -3.85 11.58
CA PRO A 51 20.46 -5.02 11.84
C PRO A 51 19.68 -6.13 12.56
N ARG A 52 19.79 -7.37 12.05
CA ARG A 52 19.09 -8.58 12.54
C ARG A 52 17.60 -8.66 12.20
N VAL A 53 17.07 -7.77 11.36
CA VAL A 53 15.72 -7.91 10.79
C VAL A 53 15.85 -8.57 9.43
N SER A 54 15.27 -9.76 9.28
CA SER A 54 15.17 -10.41 7.96
C SER A 54 14.04 -9.78 7.13
N GLU A 55 14.06 -10.01 5.82
CA GLU A 55 12.94 -9.64 4.96
C GLU A 55 11.62 -10.28 5.43
N ALA A 56 11.67 -11.54 5.88
CA ALA A 56 10.50 -12.24 6.41
C ALA A 56 9.94 -11.56 7.67
N ASP A 57 10.81 -11.08 8.57
CA ASP A 57 10.39 -10.33 9.76
C ASP A 57 9.73 -9.00 9.37
N ALA A 58 10.32 -8.28 8.41
CA ALA A 58 9.77 -7.02 7.92
C ALA A 58 8.40 -7.22 7.23
N VAL A 59 8.25 -8.27 6.43
CA VAL A 59 6.98 -8.64 5.80
C VAL A 59 5.94 -9.01 6.85
N ALA A 60 6.31 -9.82 7.85
CA ALA A 60 5.42 -10.19 8.95
C ALA A 60 4.96 -8.96 9.75
N PHE A 61 5.88 -8.05 10.05
CA PHE A 61 5.57 -6.79 10.71
C PHE A 61 4.59 -5.94 9.89
N ASN A 62 4.87 -5.73 8.60
CA ASN A 62 4.00 -4.94 7.73
C ASN A 62 2.61 -5.57 7.56
N ARG A 63 2.50 -6.90 7.50
CA ARG A 63 1.19 -7.59 7.50
C ARG A 63 0.44 -7.38 8.81
N ALA A 64 1.13 -7.44 9.94
CA ALA A 64 0.51 -7.18 11.25
C ALA A 64 0.00 -5.72 11.35
N MET A 65 0.78 -4.75 10.85
CA MET A 65 0.34 -3.35 10.80
C MET A 65 -0.84 -3.16 9.84
N GLY A 66 -0.83 -3.81 8.68
CA GLY A 66 -1.95 -3.78 7.73
C GLY A 66 -3.28 -4.22 8.36
N LYS A 67 -3.26 -5.24 9.24
CA LYS A 67 -4.47 -5.66 9.98
C LYS A 67 -5.00 -4.58 10.91
N ILE A 68 -4.12 -3.80 11.53
CA ILE A 68 -4.51 -2.65 12.36
C ILE A 68 -5.17 -1.57 11.51
N ASP A 69 -4.69 -1.38 10.28
CA ASP A 69 -5.27 -0.48 9.28
C ASP A 69 -6.53 -1.04 8.59
N GLY A 70 -7.01 -2.22 9.02
CA GLY A 70 -8.23 -2.84 8.51
C GLY A 70 -8.03 -3.72 7.27
N ILE A 71 -6.79 -3.99 6.86
CA ILE A 71 -6.44 -4.92 5.76
C ILE A 71 -6.09 -6.29 6.33
N GLU A 72 -6.92 -7.30 6.05
CA GLU A 72 -6.68 -8.68 6.47
C GLU A 72 -5.62 -9.36 5.61
N ALA A 73 -5.74 -9.22 4.28
CA ALA A 73 -4.86 -9.82 3.30
C ALA A 73 -4.88 -9.05 1.98
N ILE A 74 -3.85 -9.27 1.17
CA ILE A 74 -3.76 -8.81 -0.22
C ILE A 74 -3.37 -10.03 -1.06
N ASP A 75 -4.20 -10.35 -2.05
CA ASP A 75 -3.97 -11.45 -2.98
C ASP A 75 -2.88 -11.11 -4.00
N ALA A 76 -2.40 -12.13 -4.72
CA ALA A 76 -1.33 -11.96 -5.71
C ALA A 76 -1.69 -11.00 -6.86
N ASP A 77 -2.99 -10.83 -7.16
CA ASP A 77 -3.50 -9.90 -8.16
C ASP A 77 -3.74 -8.48 -7.61
N GLY A 78 -3.44 -8.24 -6.33
CA GLY A 78 -3.65 -6.97 -5.64
C GLY A 78 -5.02 -6.82 -4.98
N THR A 79 -5.90 -7.82 -5.06
CA THR A 79 -7.20 -7.77 -4.38
C THR A 79 -7.02 -7.64 -2.88
N THR A 80 -7.58 -6.58 -2.30
CA THR A 80 -7.48 -6.27 -0.88
C THR A 80 -8.70 -6.80 -0.13
N HIS A 81 -8.46 -7.65 0.86
CA HIS A 81 -9.46 -8.18 1.79
C HIS A 81 -9.40 -7.40 3.10
N PHE A 82 -10.56 -6.99 3.60
CA PHE A 82 -10.64 -6.20 4.84
C PHE A 82 -10.88 -7.08 6.06
N THR A 83 -10.47 -6.60 7.23
CA THR A 83 -10.73 -7.30 8.49
C THR A 83 -12.23 -7.35 8.77
N ALA A 84 -12.66 -8.37 9.52
CA ALA A 84 -14.07 -8.51 9.90
C ALA A 84 -14.63 -7.25 10.59
N ALA A 85 -13.80 -6.57 11.39
CA ALA A 85 -14.14 -5.29 12.00
C ALA A 85 -14.39 -4.22 10.92
N ALA A 86 -13.45 -3.99 10.00
CA ALA A 86 -13.62 -3.02 8.93
C ALA A 86 -14.87 -3.32 8.07
N CYS A 87 -15.11 -4.58 7.70
CA CYS A 87 -16.31 -5.00 6.98
C CYS A 87 -17.60 -4.68 7.76
N ALA A 88 -17.64 -4.98 9.07
CA ALA A 88 -18.81 -4.69 9.91
C ALA A 88 -19.09 -3.19 10.03
N HIS A 89 -18.04 -2.35 10.04
CA HIS A 89 -18.19 -0.90 10.02
C HIS A 89 -18.71 -0.39 8.67
N ALA A 90 -18.15 -0.86 7.56
CA ALA A 90 -18.57 -0.47 6.22
C ALA A 90 -20.01 -0.92 5.92
N ALA A 91 -20.39 -2.13 6.32
CA ALA A 91 -21.72 -2.69 6.07
C ALA A 91 -22.87 -1.93 6.76
N ARG A 92 -22.59 -1.15 7.82
CA ARG A 92 -23.57 -0.25 8.43
C ARG A 92 -23.91 0.96 7.54
N VAL A 93 -22.99 1.31 6.64
CA VAL A 93 -23.18 2.37 5.67
C VAL A 93 -23.81 1.78 4.40
N ASP A 94 -23.15 0.78 3.80
CA ASP A 94 -23.70 -0.02 2.70
C ASP A 94 -22.96 -1.38 2.67
N PRO A 95 -23.64 -2.54 2.68
CA PRO A 95 -23.01 -3.85 2.62
C PRO A 95 -22.04 -4.04 1.44
N ARG A 96 -22.31 -3.41 0.29
CA ARG A 96 -21.46 -3.46 -0.90
C ARG A 96 -20.09 -2.81 -0.66
N LEU A 97 -19.97 -1.90 0.31
CA LEU A 97 -18.69 -1.29 0.70
C LEU A 97 -17.81 -2.25 1.52
N ALA A 98 -18.36 -3.34 2.06
CA ALA A 98 -17.60 -4.33 2.80
C ALA A 98 -16.96 -5.43 1.91
N GLU A 99 -17.29 -5.45 0.62
CA GLU A 99 -16.71 -6.41 -0.32
C GLU A 99 -15.23 -6.10 -0.60
N PRO A 100 -14.37 -7.12 -0.82
CA PRO A 100 -12.98 -6.95 -1.25
C PRO A 100 -12.85 -6.02 -2.47
N ILE A 101 -11.70 -5.35 -2.60
CA ILE A 101 -11.46 -4.39 -3.69
C ILE A 101 -10.25 -4.85 -4.49
N ASN A 102 -10.46 -5.10 -5.79
CA ASN A 102 -9.38 -5.20 -6.75
C ASN A 102 -9.02 -3.78 -7.27
N PRO A 103 -7.72 -3.42 -7.37
CA PRO A 103 -7.31 -2.11 -7.86
C PRO A 103 -7.77 -1.80 -9.30
N ASN A 104 -8.11 -2.81 -10.09
CA ASN A 104 -8.65 -2.63 -11.44
C ASN A 104 -10.15 -2.26 -11.46
N ASP A 105 -10.87 -2.47 -10.35
CA ASP A 105 -12.31 -2.21 -10.23
C ASP A 105 -12.61 -0.89 -9.47
N LEU A 106 -11.61 -0.01 -9.34
CA LEU A 106 -11.72 1.21 -8.53
C LEU A 106 -12.74 2.21 -9.08
N GLU A 107 -12.99 2.23 -10.39
CA GLU A 107 -13.99 3.11 -10.99
C GLU A 107 -15.40 2.74 -10.49
N GLU A 108 -15.75 1.47 -10.56
CA GLU A 108 -17.03 0.97 -10.06
C GLU A 108 -17.18 1.19 -8.55
N ARG A 109 -16.13 0.87 -7.78
CA ARG A 109 -16.14 1.09 -6.32
C ARG A 109 -16.28 2.58 -5.97
N THR A 110 -15.64 3.47 -6.72
CA THR A 110 -15.75 4.93 -6.51
C THR A 110 -17.16 5.42 -6.81
N ARG A 111 -17.77 4.95 -7.90
CA ARG A 111 -19.17 5.27 -8.24
C ARG A 111 -20.13 4.84 -7.13
N LEU A 112 -19.96 3.62 -6.60
CA LEU A 112 -20.72 3.13 -5.45
C LEU A 112 -20.54 4.02 -4.22
N LEU A 113 -19.31 4.39 -3.88
CA LEU A 113 -19.04 5.26 -2.73
C LEU A 113 -19.72 6.63 -2.88
N LEU A 114 -19.67 7.23 -4.08
CA LEU A 114 -20.32 8.51 -4.35
C LEU A 114 -21.85 8.42 -4.27
N GLU A 115 -22.46 7.36 -4.80
CA GLU A 115 -23.90 7.06 -4.68
C GLU A 115 -24.32 7.02 -3.20
N VAL A 116 -23.58 6.27 -2.39
CA VAL A 116 -23.85 6.12 -0.95
C VAL A 116 -23.73 7.47 -0.23
N VAL A 117 -22.67 8.24 -0.48
CA VAL A 117 -22.46 9.57 0.14
C VAL A 117 -23.57 10.55 -0.24
N GLN A 118 -24.02 10.53 -1.49
CA GLN A 118 -25.11 11.39 -1.97
C GLN A 118 -26.46 10.98 -1.38
N SER A 119 -26.71 9.69 -1.16
CA SER A 119 -27.96 9.20 -0.56
C SER A 119 -28.07 9.48 0.95
N ALA A 120 -26.94 9.76 1.60
CA ALA A 120 -26.86 10.06 3.03
C ALA A 120 -26.93 11.57 3.35
N SER A 121 -27.00 12.43 2.33
CA SER A 121 -27.12 13.91 2.43
C SER A 121 -28.56 14.36 2.22
#